data_AF-A0A318EB29-F1
#
_entry.id   AF-A0A318EB29-F1
#
_cell.length_a   1.000
_cell.length_b   1.000
_cell.length_c   1.000
_cell.angle_alpha   90.00
_cell.angle_beta   90.00
_cell.angle_gamma   90.00
#
_symmetry.space_group_name_H-M   'P 1'
#
loop_
_entity.id
_entity.type
_entity.pdbx_description
1 polymer ?
#
loop_
_entity_poly.entity_id
_entity_poly.type
_entity_poly.pdbx_seq_one_letter_code
_entity_poly.pdbx_strand_id
1 'polypeptide(L)'
;MQKKKTLREKLNSKLLEKSDIPVIVFLTVVFSLFFVWRMRKYSPDLSLNLFSELVGVAFTLFIIDTLLVRSKNKLWEIVHVDIDYLISRNINRLRDGIATRAFSFEADVDFSSQDHDQNAKILSIKRAEFLNELENLSEEEVLSRLNIEVFFTEDNYDYFDEKAEDIWEVINMKYSEYLAPELVSQLIDLHTSLKDLGSSIRQYEKSEFLKTHREYYQNAGKQSAAAHLIDLIEILNDLKEAGYSELARD
;
A
#
# COMPACT_ATOMS: atom_id res chain seq x y z
N MET A 1 23.58 5.63 -7.25
CA MET A 1 22.14 5.45 -6.99
C MET A 1 21.57 4.50 -8.03
N GLN A 2 21.17 3.29 -7.64
CA GLN A 2 20.35 2.44 -8.51
C GLN A 2 18.97 3.08 -8.61
N LYS A 3 18.51 3.40 -9.84
CA LYS A 3 17.12 3.80 -10.06
C LYS A 3 16.22 2.65 -9.60
N LYS A 4 15.51 2.82 -8.47
CA LYS A 4 14.42 1.92 -8.07
C LYS A 4 13.42 1.91 -9.24
N LYS A 5 13.15 0.73 -9.80
CA LYS A 5 12.12 0.57 -10.84
C LYS A 5 10.77 1.01 -10.27
N THR A 6 10.04 1.81 -11.05
CA THR A 6 8.71 2.28 -10.66
C THR A 6 7.76 1.09 -10.48
N LEU A 7 6.76 1.23 -9.61
CA LEU A 7 5.77 0.15 -9.34
C LEU A 7 5.10 -0.33 -10.62
N ARG A 8 4.81 0.59 -11.54
CA ARG A 8 4.24 0.29 -12.84
C ARG A 8 5.15 -0.63 -13.68
N GLU A 9 6.47 -0.46 -13.60
CA GLU A 9 7.43 -1.37 -14.25
C GLU A 9 7.49 -2.74 -13.57
N LYS A 10 7.39 -2.79 -12.24
CA LYS A 10 7.33 -4.06 -11.49
C LYS A 10 6.04 -4.83 -11.79
N LEU A 11 4.89 -4.14 -11.76
CA LEU A 11 3.56 -4.66 -12.10
C LEU A 11 3.49 -5.14 -13.56
N ASN A 12 3.98 -4.35 -14.52
CA ASN A 12 3.99 -4.75 -15.93
C ASN A 12 4.95 -5.90 -16.24
N SER A 13 6.07 -6.01 -15.51
CA SER A 13 6.99 -7.14 -15.69
C SER A 13 6.42 -8.47 -15.16
N LYS A 14 5.54 -8.44 -14.16
CA LYS A 14 4.85 -9.62 -13.61
C LYS A 14 3.58 -10.01 -14.36
N LEU A 15 2.94 -9.09 -15.08
CA LEU A 15 1.77 -9.42 -15.93
C LEU A 15 2.08 -10.46 -17.02
N LEU A 16 3.35 -10.69 -17.34
CA LEU A 16 3.82 -11.75 -18.25
C LEU A 16 4.04 -13.12 -17.58
N GLU A 17 4.02 -13.22 -16.24
CA GLU A 17 4.07 -14.48 -15.48
C GLU A 17 2.66 -14.98 -15.11
N LYS A 18 1.74 -14.94 -16.07
CA LYS A 18 0.29 -15.14 -15.86
C LYS A 18 -0.14 -16.60 -15.61
N SER A 19 0.66 -17.38 -14.89
CA SER A 19 0.24 -18.68 -14.35
C SER A 19 0.85 -18.86 -12.97
N ASP A 20 0.05 -18.60 -11.93
CA ASP A 20 0.34 -18.90 -10.52
C ASP A 20 0.37 -20.41 -10.22
N ILE A 21 0.36 -21.27 -11.24
CA ILE A 21 0.55 -22.71 -11.04
C ILE A 21 2.05 -22.89 -10.78
N PRO A 22 2.47 -23.35 -9.59
CA PRO A 22 3.88 -23.59 -9.31
C PRO A 22 4.40 -24.51 -10.40
N VAL A 23 5.48 -24.13 -11.09
CA VAL A 23 6.13 -24.94 -12.13
C VAL A 23 6.36 -26.39 -11.65
N ILE A 24 6.55 -26.55 -10.34
CA ILE A 24 6.62 -27.81 -9.59
C ILE A 24 5.40 -28.73 -9.81
N VAL A 25 4.16 -28.22 -9.84
CA VAL A 25 2.94 -29.02 -10.06
C VAL A 25 2.91 -29.57 -11.48
N PHE A 26 3.20 -28.73 -12.48
CA PHE A 26 3.34 -29.17 -13.87
C PHE A 26 4.45 -30.22 -14.03
N LEU A 27 5.61 -29.97 -13.44
CA LEU A 27 6.72 -30.92 -13.42
C LEU A 27 6.31 -32.25 -12.78
N THR A 28 5.57 -32.23 -11.68
CA THR A 28 5.11 -33.44 -10.97
C THR A 28 4.16 -34.26 -11.85
N VAL A 29 3.21 -33.62 -12.53
CA VAL A 29 2.27 -34.30 -13.45
C VAL A 29 3.03 -34.90 -14.64
N VAL A 30 3.95 -34.14 -15.26
CA VAL A 30 4.77 -34.62 -16.38
C VAL A 30 5.67 -35.79 -15.97
N PHE A 31 6.29 -35.70 -14.78
CA PHE A 31 7.16 -36.76 -14.25
C PHE A 31 6.37 -38.04 -13.93
N SER A 32 5.16 -37.88 -13.39
CA SER A 32 4.25 -38.99 -13.10
C SER A 32 3.80 -39.69 -14.39
N LEU A 33 3.42 -38.93 -15.41
CA LEU A 33 3.06 -39.46 -16.74
C LEU A 33 4.25 -40.17 -17.40
N PHE A 34 5.46 -39.63 -17.27
CA PHE A 34 6.69 -40.26 -17.77
C PHE A 34 6.96 -41.61 -17.08
N PHE A 35 6.79 -41.68 -15.76
CA PHE A 35 6.99 -42.91 -14.99
C PHE A 35 5.96 -43.98 -15.35
N VAL A 36 4.69 -43.60 -15.48
CA VAL A 36 3.61 -44.51 -15.91
C VAL A 36 3.79 -44.97 -17.36
N TRP A 37 4.25 -44.09 -18.25
CA TRP A 37 4.60 -44.45 -19.62
C TRP A 37 5.75 -45.47 -19.66
N ARG A 38 6.76 -45.32 -18.79
CA ARG A 38 7.88 -46.27 -18.67
C ARG A 38 7.43 -47.63 -18.14
N MET A 39 6.44 -47.65 -17.23
CA MET A 39 5.82 -48.85 -16.65
C MET A 39 4.99 -49.66 -17.65
N ARG A 40 4.51 -49.04 -18.74
CA ARG A 40 3.75 -49.71 -19.82
C ARG A 40 4.46 -50.94 -20.39
N LYS A 41 5.81 -50.95 -20.38
CA LYS A 41 6.62 -52.07 -20.87
C LYS A 41 6.52 -53.33 -19.98
N TYR A 42 6.20 -53.18 -18.70
CA TYR A 42 6.20 -54.27 -17.72
C TYR A 42 4.79 -54.70 -17.30
N SER A 43 3.85 -53.76 -17.22
CA SER A 43 2.44 -54.06 -16.90
C SER A 43 1.51 -53.10 -17.66
N PRO A 44 1.01 -53.50 -18.85
CA PRO A 44 0.21 -52.62 -19.69
C PRO A 44 -1.13 -52.26 -19.06
N ASP A 45 -1.83 -53.20 -18.42
CA ASP A 45 -3.15 -52.97 -17.80
C ASP A 45 -3.06 -52.03 -16.59
N LEU A 46 -2.07 -52.24 -15.72
CA LEU A 46 -1.83 -51.36 -14.58
C LEU A 46 -1.44 -49.95 -15.04
N SER A 47 -0.61 -49.84 -16.09
CA SER A 47 -0.20 -48.55 -16.64
C SER A 47 -1.37 -47.76 -17.23
N LEU A 48 -2.32 -48.43 -17.89
CA LEU A 48 -3.51 -47.79 -18.46
C LEU A 48 -4.46 -47.28 -17.36
N ASN A 49 -4.66 -48.07 -16.30
CA ASN A 49 -5.47 -47.65 -15.15
C ASN A 49 -4.84 -46.45 -14.43
N LEU A 50 -3.54 -46.50 -14.14
CA LEU A 50 -2.82 -45.39 -13.51
C LEU A 50 -2.79 -44.13 -14.39
N PHE A 51 -2.70 -44.30 -15.71
CA PHE A 51 -2.78 -43.18 -16.65
C PHE A 51 -4.16 -42.53 -16.63
N SER A 52 -5.23 -43.32 -16.64
CA SER A 52 -6.60 -42.82 -16.54
C SER A 52 -6.85 -42.10 -15.21
N GLU A 53 -6.32 -42.61 -14.11
CA GLU A 53 -6.46 -42.02 -12.78
C GLU A 53 -5.67 -40.71 -12.65
N LEU A 54 -4.42 -40.66 -13.14
CA LEU A 54 -3.60 -39.45 -13.17
C LEU A 54 -4.21 -38.35 -14.04
N VAL A 55 -4.75 -38.72 -15.21
CA VAL A 55 -5.47 -37.77 -16.07
C VAL A 55 -6.74 -37.28 -15.38
N GLY A 56 -7.47 -38.16 -14.69
CA GLY A 56 -8.64 -37.80 -13.89
C GLY A 56 -8.30 -36.80 -12.79
N VAL A 57 -7.28 -37.08 -11.97
CA VAL A 57 -6.81 -36.19 -10.89
C VAL A 57 -6.33 -34.84 -11.43
N ALA A 58 -5.53 -34.84 -12.51
CA ALA A 58 -5.07 -33.62 -13.14
C ALA A 58 -6.23 -32.78 -13.68
N PHE A 59 -7.24 -33.42 -14.27
CA PHE A 59 -8.42 -32.75 -14.80
C PHE A 59 -9.30 -32.19 -13.68
N THR A 60 -9.49 -32.92 -12.58
CA THR A 60 -10.23 -32.44 -11.40
C THR A 60 -9.53 -31.25 -10.75
N LEU A 61 -8.20 -31.31 -10.56
CA LEU A 61 -7.42 -30.18 -10.05
C LEU A 61 -7.53 -28.97 -10.99
N PHE A 62 -7.40 -29.19 -12.30
CA PHE A 62 -7.56 -28.14 -13.29
C PHE A 62 -8.96 -27.50 -13.27
N ILE A 63 -10.02 -28.29 -13.13
CA ILE A 63 -11.39 -27.77 -13.02
C ILE A 63 -11.57 -26.97 -11.73
N ILE A 64 -11.15 -27.51 -10.59
CA ILE A 64 -11.27 -26.83 -9.29
C ILE A 64 -10.52 -25.50 -9.35
N ASP A 65 -9.30 -25.50 -9.89
CA ASP A 65 -8.47 -24.31 -10.02
C ASP A 65 -9.09 -23.32 -11.00
N THR A 66 -9.52 -23.77 -12.18
CA THR A 66 -10.19 -22.90 -13.18
C THR A 66 -11.49 -22.29 -12.65
N LEU A 67 -12.29 -23.06 -11.90
CA LEU A 67 -13.53 -22.58 -11.30
C LEU A 67 -13.28 -21.63 -10.14
N LEU A 68 -12.30 -21.92 -9.27
CA LEU A 68 -11.88 -21.02 -8.20
C LEU A 68 -11.35 -19.72 -8.78
N VAL A 69 -10.40 -19.77 -9.72
CA VAL A 69 -9.84 -18.59 -10.40
C VAL A 69 -10.93 -17.80 -11.11
N ARG A 70 -11.86 -18.43 -11.83
CA ARG A 70 -12.99 -17.70 -12.45
C ARG A 70 -13.92 -17.05 -11.45
N SER A 71 -14.28 -17.75 -10.37
CA SER A 71 -15.16 -17.19 -9.32
C SER A 71 -14.48 -16.03 -8.60
N LYS A 72 -13.19 -16.18 -8.30
CA LYS A 72 -12.34 -15.17 -7.67
C LYS A 72 -12.18 -13.94 -8.57
N ASN A 73 -11.84 -14.12 -9.85
CA ASN A 73 -11.71 -13.02 -10.81
C ASN A 73 -13.01 -12.27 -11.04
N LYS A 74 -14.15 -12.96 -11.13
CA LYS A 74 -15.46 -12.30 -11.31
C LYS A 74 -15.84 -11.45 -10.10
N LEU A 75 -15.54 -11.91 -8.90
CA LEU A 75 -15.80 -11.15 -7.68
C LEU A 75 -14.84 -9.96 -7.56
N TRP A 76 -13.58 -10.15 -7.90
CA TRP A 76 -12.58 -9.08 -7.94
C TRP A 76 -12.95 -7.99 -8.95
N GLU A 77 -13.41 -8.35 -10.15
CA GLU A 77 -13.92 -7.39 -11.15
C GLU A 77 -15.04 -6.50 -10.59
N ILE A 78 -15.84 -6.99 -9.64
CA ILE A 78 -16.92 -6.22 -9.01
C ILE A 78 -16.39 -5.31 -7.90
N VAL A 79 -15.46 -5.79 -7.07
CA VAL A 79 -15.09 -5.14 -5.81
C VAL A 79 -13.82 -4.28 -5.93
N HIS A 80 -12.95 -4.51 -6.91
CA HIS A 80 -11.67 -3.79 -7.04
C HIS A 80 -11.85 -2.26 -7.09
N VAL A 81 -12.86 -1.76 -7.81
CA VAL A 81 -13.14 -0.32 -7.92
C VAL A 81 -13.44 0.30 -6.56
N ASP A 82 -14.22 -0.38 -5.72
CA ASP A 82 -14.56 0.10 -4.38
C ASP A 82 -13.34 0.10 -3.45
N ILE A 83 -12.47 -0.91 -3.59
CA ILE A 83 -11.24 -1.02 -2.81
C ILE A 83 -10.23 0.05 -3.23
N ASP A 84 -10.01 0.21 -4.53
CA ASP A 84 -9.16 1.26 -5.10
C ASP A 84 -9.67 2.63 -4.67
N TYR A 85 -10.99 2.84 -4.65
CA TYR A 85 -11.60 4.06 -4.12
C TYR A 85 -11.30 4.29 -2.63
N LEU A 86 -11.43 3.26 -1.79
CA LEU A 86 -11.12 3.36 -0.35
C LEU A 86 -9.65 3.71 -0.12
N ILE A 87 -8.74 3.05 -0.86
CA ILE A 87 -7.31 3.31 -0.83
C ILE A 87 -7.04 4.77 -1.26
N SER A 88 -7.54 5.18 -2.42
CA SER A 88 -7.37 6.55 -2.93
C SER A 88 -7.93 7.62 -2.00
N ARG A 89 -9.09 7.35 -1.38
CA ARG A 89 -9.70 8.26 -0.42
C ARG A 89 -8.82 8.41 0.82
N ASN A 90 -8.29 7.33 1.37
CA ASN A 90 -7.45 7.36 2.56
C ASN A 90 -6.10 8.05 2.29
N ILE A 91 -5.47 7.75 1.15
CA ILE A 91 -4.23 8.41 0.71
C ILE A 91 -4.45 9.93 0.55
N ASN A 92 -5.50 10.35 -0.14
CA ASN A 92 -5.77 11.79 -0.35
C ASN A 92 -6.05 12.51 0.97
N ARG A 93 -6.85 11.90 1.86
CA ARG A 93 -7.11 12.46 3.18
C ARG A 93 -5.85 12.59 4.02
N LEU A 94 -4.97 11.60 3.97
CA LEU A 94 -3.73 11.63 4.73
C LEU A 94 -2.78 12.71 4.21
N ARG A 95 -2.65 12.85 2.88
CA ARG A 95 -1.87 13.93 2.26
C ARG A 95 -2.37 15.31 2.69
N ASP A 96 -3.67 15.54 2.60
CA ASP A 96 -4.30 16.78 3.05
C ASP A 96 -4.09 17.00 4.55
N GLY A 97 -4.23 15.93 5.34
CA GLY A 97 -4.00 15.92 6.78
C GLY A 97 -2.59 16.31 7.16
N ILE A 98 -1.58 15.73 6.51
CA ILE A 98 -0.17 16.07 6.75
C ILE A 98 0.09 17.54 6.41
N ALA A 99 -0.33 18.00 5.22
CA ALA A 99 -0.13 19.40 4.82
C ALA A 99 -0.75 20.38 5.83
N THR A 100 -1.97 20.12 6.29
CA THR A 100 -2.70 21.02 7.19
C THR A 100 -2.30 20.87 8.67
N ARG A 101 -2.20 19.65 9.20
CA ARG A 101 -1.96 19.40 10.63
C ARG A 101 -0.50 19.46 11.02
N ALA A 102 0.41 19.00 10.16
CA ALA A 102 1.85 19.04 10.46
C ALA A 102 2.48 20.38 10.08
N PHE A 103 2.09 20.93 8.92
CA PHE A 103 2.74 22.12 8.36
C PHE A 103 1.88 23.38 8.36
N SER A 104 0.62 23.31 8.81
CA SER A 104 -0.32 24.46 8.76
C SER A 104 -0.39 25.10 7.37
N PHE A 105 -0.36 24.26 6.32
CA PHE A 105 -0.36 24.72 4.94
C PHE A 105 -1.62 25.51 4.62
N GLU A 106 -1.44 26.77 4.24
CA GLU A 106 -2.48 27.65 3.71
C GLU A 106 -2.18 27.93 2.24
N ALA A 107 -3.13 27.63 1.37
CA ALA A 107 -2.98 27.91 -0.05
C ALA A 107 -3.27 29.39 -0.32
N ASP A 108 -2.30 30.10 -0.89
CA ASP A 108 -2.50 31.47 -1.38
C ASP A 108 -3.27 31.43 -2.70
N VAL A 109 -4.60 31.32 -2.59
CA VAL A 109 -5.52 31.28 -3.74
C VAL A 109 -6.62 32.31 -3.50
N ASP A 110 -6.83 33.20 -4.45
CA ASP A 110 -7.96 34.12 -4.44
C ASP A 110 -9.24 33.38 -4.82
N PHE A 111 -9.91 32.82 -3.80
CA PHE A 111 -11.16 32.07 -3.94
C PHE A 111 -12.36 32.93 -4.34
N SER A 112 -12.21 34.26 -4.43
CA SER A 112 -13.34 35.19 -4.64
C SER A 112 -13.89 35.19 -6.07
N SER A 113 -13.18 34.62 -7.04
CA SER A 113 -13.48 34.77 -8.47
C SER A 113 -13.73 33.46 -9.25
N GLN A 114 -13.66 32.30 -8.60
CA GLN A 114 -13.70 30.99 -9.29
C GLN A 114 -14.79 30.04 -8.76
N ASP A 115 -15.16 29.08 -9.61
CA ASP A 115 -16.11 27.99 -9.31
C ASP A 115 -15.56 27.07 -8.19
N HIS A 116 -16.45 26.53 -7.35
CA HIS A 116 -16.07 25.72 -6.19
C HIS A 116 -15.22 24.50 -6.58
N ASP A 117 -15.57 23.84 -7.68
CA ASP A 117 -14.85 22.66 -8.17
C ASP A 117 -13.46 23.02 -8.72
N GLN A 118 -13.31 24.21 -9.30
CA GLN A 118 -12.02 24.72 -9.75
C GLN A 118 -11.11 25.05 -8.56
N ASN A 119 -11.67 25.69 -7.53
CA ASN A 119 -10.97 25.98 -6.28
C ASN A 119 -10.46 24.71 -5.59
N ALA A 120 -11.29 23.66 -5.52
CA ALA A 120 -10.91 22.38 -4.94
C ALA A 120 -9.77 21.71 -5.73
N LYS A 121 -9.81 21.76 -7.07
CA LYS A 121 -8.74 21.24 -7.92
C LYS A 121 -7.42 22.00 -7.73
N ILE A 122 -7.46 23.33 -7.70
CA ILE A 122 -6.27 24.16 -7.49
C ILE A 122 -5.63 23.87 -6.12
N LEU A 123 -6.46 23.78 -5.07
CA LEU A 123 -6.01 23.45 -3.72
C LEU A 123 -5.32 22.09 -3.67
N SER A 124 -5.91 21.08 -4.31
CA SER A 124 -5.35 19.73 -4.41
C SER A 124 -3.98 19.72 -5.11
N ILE A 125 -3.83 20.47 -6.21
CA ILE A 125 -2.56 20.63 -6.92
C ILE A 125 -1.52 21.31 -6.04
N LYS A 126 -1.89 22.42 -5.39
CA LYS A 126 -0.98 23.19 -4.52
C LYS A 126 -0.47 22.37 -3.34
N ARG A 127 -1.33 21.56 -2.72
CA ARG A 127 -0.94 20.63 -1.65
C ARG A 127 -0.04 19.51 -2.16
N ALA A 128 -0.31 19.01 -3.36
CA ALA A 128 0.56 18.01 -3.98
C ALA A 128 1.95 18.57 -4.29
N GLU A 129 2.03 19.78 -4.86
CA GLU A 129 3.29 20.49 -5.08
C GLU A 129 4.05 20.66 -3.77
N PHE A 130 3.37 21.14 -2.72
CA PHE A 130 3.96 21.32 -1.39
C PHE A 130 4.53 20.01 -0.81
N LEU A 131 3.78 18.90 -0.87
CA LEU A 131 4.27 17.61 -0.37
C LEU A 131 5.45 17.08 -1.20
N ASN A 132 5.45 17.26 -2.52
CA ASN A 132 6.57 16.86 -3.38
C ASN A 132 7.83 17.69 -3.10
N GLU A 133 7.68 18.97 -2.73
CA GLU A 133 8.81 19.78 -2.28
C GLU A 133 9.41 19.21 -0.99
N LEU A 134 8.58 18.84 -0.02
CA LEU A 134 9.02 18.30 1.27
C LEU A 134 9.79 16.98 1.15
N GLU A 135 9.44 16.13 0.18
CA GLU A 135 10.11 14.84 -0.07
C GLU A 135 11.62 15.01 -0.34
N ASN A 136 12.03 16.14 -0.92
CA ASN A 136 13.41 16.38 -1.33
C ASN A 136 14.24 17.15 -0.28
N LEU A 137 13.64 17.47 0.87
CA LEU A 137 14.28 18.24 1.93
C LEU A 137 15.00 17.32 2.93
N SER A 138 15.99 17.86 3.63
CA SER A 138 16.62 17.16 4.75
C SER A 138 15.69 17.11 5.98
N GLU A 139 15.95 16.20 6.91
CA GLU A 139 15.22 16.12 8.18
C GLU A 139 15.21 17.46 8.93
N GLU A 140 16.33 18.18 8.93
CA GLU A 140 16.43 19.51 9.56
C GLU A 140 15.56 20.56 8.88
N GLU A 141 15.48 20.52 7.55
CA GLU A 141 14.65 21.42 6.76
C GLU A 141 13.16 21.13 7.00
N VAL A 142 12.75 19.86 7.01
CA VAL A 142 11.38 19.46 7.35
C VAL A 142 11.02 19.87 8.76
N LEU A 143 11.91 19.63 9.74
CA LEU A 143 11.71 20.05 11.11
C LEU A 143 11.56 21.57 11.24
N SER A 144 12.31 22.35 10.46
CA SER A 144 12.20 23.82 10.48
C SER A 144 10.87 24.35 9.94
N ARG A 145 10.17 23.56 9.10
CA ARG A 145 8.85 23.89 8.56
C ARG A 145 7.70 23.33 9.40
N LEU A 146 7.98 22.37 10.28
CA LEU A 146 6.98 21.74 11.15
C LEU A 146 6.40 22.78 12.12
N ASN A 147 5.08 22.87 12.19
CA ASN A 147 4.44 23.71 13.20
C ASN A 147 4.39 22.97 14.54
N ILE A 148 5.45 23.08 15.32
CA ILE A 148 5.64 22.36 16.60
C ILE A 148 4.51 22.66 17.59
N GLU A 149 4.00 23.90 17.62
CA GLU A 149 2.97 24.31 18.58
C GLU A 149 1.62 23.66 18.31
N VAL A 150 1.33 23.34 17.05
CA VAL A 150 0.07 22.73 16.62
C VAL A 150 0.19 21.21 16.48
N PHE A 151 1.35 20.74 16.01
CA PHE A 151 1.53 19.34 15.62
C PHE A 151 1.55 18.38 16.81
N PHE A 152 2.28 18.71 17.89
CA PHE A 152 2.46 17.82 19.04
C PHE A 152 1.31 17.90 20.03
N THR A 153 0.17 17.31 19.67
CA THR A 153 -1.07 17.30 20.45
C THR A 153 -1.75 15.94 20.39
N GLU A 154 -2.52 15.60 21.43
CA GLU A 154 -3.35 14.38 21.49
C GLU A 154 -4.30 14.30 20.29
N ASP A 155 -4.91 15.42 19.87
CA ASP A 155 -5.81 15.46 18.71
C ASP A 155 -5.12 15.03 17.41
N ASN A 156 -3.83 15.34 17.24
CA ASN A 156 -3.06 14.89 16.08
C ASN A 156 -2.58 13.45 16.24
N TYR A 157 -2.20 13.03 17.46
CA TYR A 157 -1.92 11.62 17.74
C TYR A 157 -3.13 10.75 17.35
N ASP A 158 -4.32 11.09 17.85
CA ASP A 158 -5.57 10.37 17.57
C ASP A 158 -5.88 10.37 16.06
N TYR A 159 -5.67 11.50 15.38
CA TYR A 159 -5.86 11.57 13.93
C TYR A 159 -4.95 10.59 13.17
N PHE A 160 -3.65 10.56 13.46
CA PHE A 160 -2.73 9.66 12.75
C PHE A 160 -2.93 8.20 13.16
N ASP A 161 -3.31 7.94 14.41
CA ASP A 161 -3.66 6.60 14.89
C ASP A 161 -4.91 6.07 14.17
N GLU A 162 -5.97 6.88 14.04
CA GLU A 162 -7.18 6.56 13.26
C GLU A 162 -6.82 6.26 11.81
N LYS A 163 -5.98 7.09 11.18
CA LYS A 163 -5.56 6.85 9.79
C LYS A 163 -4.72 5.58 9.65
N ALA A 164 -3.92 5.22 10.66
CA ALA A 164 -3.19 3.95 10.66
C ALA A 164 -4.16 2.76 10.73
N GLU A 165 -5.22 2.85 11.54
CA GLU A 165 -6.27 1.83 11.62
C GLU A 165 -7.06 1.73 10.30
N ASP A 166 -7.42 2.85 9.68
CA ASP A 166 -8.09 2.87 8.36
C ASP A 166 -7.29 2.07 7.31
N ILE A 167 -5.95 2.22 7.29
CA ILE A 167 -5.07 1.46 6.39
C ILE A 167 -5.01 -0.02 6.80
N TRP A 168 -4.97 -0.31 8.09
CA TRP A 168 -4.98 -1.68 8.60
C TRP A 168 -6.26 -2.44 8.24
N GLU A 169 -7.41 -1.76 8.28
CA GLU A 169 -8.69 -2.32 7.85
C GLU A 169 -8.67 -2.68 6.36
N VAL A 170 -8.04 -1.84 5.52
CA VAL A 170 -7.84 -2.15 4.10
C VAL A 170 -6.98 -3.40 3.91
N ILE A 171 -5.90 -3.55 4.67
CA ILE A 171 -5.00 -4.71 4.58
C ILE A 171 -5.69 -6.00 5.06
N ASN A 172 -6.57 -5.91 6.07
CA ASN A 172 -7.25 -7.08 6.65
C ASN A 172 -8.63 -7.35 6.08
N MET A 173 -9.06 -6.59 5.07
CA MET A 173 -10.34 -6.87 4.42
C MET A 173 -10.32 -8.25 3.77
N LYS A 174 -11.49 -8.89 3.66
CA LYS A 174 -11.65 -10.22 3.04
C LYS A 174 -11.04 -10.33 1.63
N TYR A 175 -10.96 -9.22 0.91
CA TYR A 175 -10.48 -9.13 -0.47
C TYR A 175 -9.03 -8.68 -0.60
N SER A 176 -8.29 -8.51 0.50
CA SER A 176 -6.88 -8.10 0.43
C SER A 176 -5.99 -9.15 -0.24
N GLU A 177 -6.42 -10.42 -0.27
CA GLU A 177 -5.75 -11.51 -1.01
C GLU A 177 -5.65 -11.26 -2.53
N TYR A 178 -6.45 -10.33 -3.06
CA TYR A 178 -6.45 -9.97 -4.48
C TYR A 178 -5.60 -8.73 -4.79
N LEU A 179 -5.14 -8.00 -3.77
CA LEU A 179 -4.27 -6.86 -3.96
C LEU A 179 -2.89 -7.33 -4.42
N ALA A 180 -2.25 -6.51 -5.26
CA ALA A 180 -0.87 -6.77 -5.66
C ALA A 180 0.02 -6.83 -4.39
N PRO A 181 0.90 -7.83 -4.24
CA PRO A 181 1.77 -7.94 -3.06
C PRO A 181 2.59 -6.67 -2.79
N GLU A 182 3.00 -5.98 -3.86
CA GLU A 182 3.71 -4.71 -3.77
C GLU A 182 2.87 -3.61 -3.12
N LEU A 183 1.58 -3.51 -3.48
CA LEU A 183 0.65 -2.57 -2.86
C LEU A 183 0.42 -2.92 -1.38
N VAL A 184 0.23 -4.20 -1.07
CA VAL A 184 0.09 -4.64 0.33
C VAL A 184 1.32 -4.27 1.15
N SER A 185 2.52 -4.48 0.62
CA SER A 185 3.77 -4.07 1.28
C SER A 185 3.78 -2.56 1.55
N GLN A 186 3.43 -1.73 0.57
CA GLN A 186 3.41 -0.28 0.76
C GLN A 186 2.36 0.18 1.75
N LEU A 187 1.19 -0.47 1.80
CA LEU A 187 0.17 -0.17 2.80
C LEU A 187 0.62 -0.56 4.21
N ILE A 188 1.37 -1.66 4.35
CA ILE A 188 1.99 -2.06 5.62
C ILE A 188 3.05 -1.05 6.04
N ASP A 189 3.90 -0.62 5.11
CA ASP A 189 4.92 0.41 5.36
C ASP A 189 4.24 1.71 5.78
N LEU A 190 3.18 2.14 5.07
CA LEU A 190 2.37 3.32 5.40
C LEU A 190 1.77 3.23 6.81
N HIS A 191 1.14 2.10 7.15
CA HIS A 191 0.57 1.86 8.48
C HIS A 191 1.65 1.97 9.58
N THR A 192 2.80 1.34 9.35
CA THR A 192 3.90 1.32 10.31
C THR A 192 4.46 2.73 10.53
N SER A 193 4.73 3.46 9.44
CA SER A 193 5.21 4.84 9.50
C SER A 193 4.21 5.78 10.19
N LEU A 194 2.90 5.54 10.06
CA LEU A 194 1.88 6.30 10.80
C LEU A 194 1.92 6.02 12.31
N LYS A 195 2.06 4.76 12.71
CA LYS A 195 2.22 4.40 14.13
C LYS A 195 3.52 4.96 14.71
N ASP A 196 4.61 4.96 13.94
CA ASP A 196 5.90 5.55 14.34
C ASP A 196 5.82 7.07 14.48
N LEU A 197 5.07 7.75 13.59
CA LEU A 197 4.76 9.17 13.74
C LEU A 197 3.96 9.44 15.03
N GLY A 198 2.93 8.64 15.31
CA GLY A 198 2.17 8.72 16.56
C GLY A 198 3.05 8.49 17.80
N SER A 199 3.99 7.54 17.73
CA SER A 199 4.99 7.32 18.78
C SER A 199 5.87 8.55 19.00
N SER A 200 6.26 9.24 17.93
CA SER A 200 7.06 10.48 17.99
C SER A 200 6.29 11.62 18.65
N ILE A 201 4.98 11.73 18.39
CA ILE A 201 4.11 12.70 19.06
C ILE A 201 4.08 12.44 20.56
N ARG A 202 3.80 11.19 20.97
CA ARG A 202 3.80 10.80 22.39
C ARG A 202 5.17 10.97 23.05
N GLN A 203 6.25 10.72 22.31
CA GLN A 203 7.60 10.92 22.81
C GLN A 203 7.86 12.39 23.15
N TYR A 204 7.36 13.32 22.34
CA TYR A 204 7.41 14.75 22.64
C TYR A 204 6.58 15.11 23.88
N GLU A 205 5.35 14.58 23.98
CA GLU A 205 4.44 14.86 25.10
C GLU A 205 4.95 14.37 26.46
N LYS A 206 5.77 13.31 26.49
CA LYS A 206 6.48 12.88 27.72
C LYS A 206 7.27 14.01 28.38
N SER A 207 7.71 15.00 27.60
CA SER A 207 8.44 16.17 28.09
C SER A 207 7.64 17.03 29.08
N GLU A 208 6.30 17.00 29.00
CA GLU A 208 5.42 17.73 29.91
C GLU A 208 5.40 17.12 31.32
N PHE A 209 5.50 15.79 31.41
CA PHE A 209 5.51 15.05 32.67
C PHE A 209 6.93 14.81 33.23
N LEU A 210 7.90 14.54 32.35
CA LEU A 210 9.29 14.23 32.71
C LEU A 210 10.20 15.47 32.61
N LYS A 211 9.89 16.49 33.41
CA LYS A 211 10.53 17.83 33.35
C LYS A 211 12.05 17.81 33.42
N THR A 212 12.65 16.88 34.18
CA THR A 212 14.11 16.72 34.32
C THR A 212 14.82 16.41 33.00
N HIS A 213 14.11 15.80 32.04
CA HIS A 213 14.65 15.41 30.74
C HIS A 213 13.86 16.06 29.59
N ARG A 214 13.22 17.21 29.84
CA ARG A 214 12.32 17.87 28.89
C ARG A 214 12.95 18.05 27.51
N GLU A 215 14.15 18.64 27.47
CA GLU A 215 14.88 18.91 26.23
C GLU A 215 15.17 17.63 25.44
N TYR A 216 15.57 16.55 26.12
CA TYR A 216 15.80 15.26 25.48
C TYR A 216 14.54 14.72 24.80
N TYR A 217 13.40 14.69 25.51
CA TYR A 217 12.15 14.18 24.96
C TYR A 217 11.60 15.04 23.82
N GLN A 218 11.73 16.37 23.93
CA GLN A 218 11.34 17.29 22.87
C GLN A 218 12.20 17.11 21.62
N ASN A 219 13.52 17.04 21.77
CA ASN A 219 14.42 16.89 20.64
C ASN A 219 14.27 15.52 19.98
N ALA A 220 14.17 14.45 20.77
CA ALA A 220 13.92 13.11 20.26
C ALA A 220 12.59 13.03 19.49
N GLY A 221 11.49 13.54 20.07
CA GLY A 221 10.19 13.55 19.40
C GLY A 221 10.18 14.37 18.11
N LYS A 222 10.83 15.54 18.11
CA LYS A 222 10.97 16.40 16.92
C LYS A 222 11.75 15.73 15.79
N GLN A 223 12.93 15.19 16.10
CA GLN A 223 13.79 14.55 15.10
C GLN A 223 13.11 13.31 14.52
N SER A 224 12.57 12.44 15.38
CA SER A 224 11.84 11.25 14.92
C SER A 224 10.61 11.62 14.08
N ALA A 225 9.83 12.63 14.48
CA ALA A 225 8.68 13.07 13.70
C ALA A 225 9.08 13.58 12.30
N ALA A 226 10.16 14.36 12.19
CA ALA A 226 10.64 14.86 10.91
C ALA A 226 11.06 13.71 9.97
N ALA A 227 11.82 12.74 10.48
CA ALA A 227 12.22 11.55 9.71
C ALA A 227 11.01 10.74 9.24
N HIS A 228 10.07 10.43 10.15
CA HIS A 228 8.87 9.66 9.78
C HIS A 228 7.93 10.41 8.84
N LEU A 229 7.87 11.74 8.92
CA LEU A 229 7.11 12.55 7.95
C LEU A 229 7.70 12.46 6.54
N ILE A 230 9.03 12.44 6.39
CA ILE A 230 9.67 12.22 5.09
C ILE A 230 9.30 10.84 4.54
N ASP A 231 9.47 9.78 5.34
CA ASP A 231 9.12 8.41 4.94
C ASP A 231 7.64 8.32 4.50
N LEU A 232 6.73 8.93 5.26
CA LEU A 232 5.30 8.97 4.93
C LEU A 232 5.04 9.68 3.61
N ILE A 233 5.69 10.83 3.38
CA ILE A 233 5.52 11.62 2.16
C ILE A 233 6.03 10.84 0.95
N GLU A 234 7.19 10.18 1.06
CA GLU A 234 7.72 9.29 0.01
C GLU A 234 6.72 8.18 -0.35
N ILE A 235 6.21 7.45 0.66
CA ILE A 235 5.24 6.37 0.44
C ILE A 235 3.95 6.89 -0.22
N LEU A 236 3.47 8.06 0.21
CA LEU A 236 2.24 8.66 -0.34
C LEU A 236 2.42 9.17 -1.77
N ASN A 237 3.60 9.64 -2.12
CA ASN A 237 3.92 10.04 -3.49
C ASN A 237 4.07 8.81 -4.40
N ASP A 238 4.75 7.75 -3.95
CA ASP A 238 4.83 6.47 -4.65
C ASP A 238 3.44 5.88 -4.93
N LEU A 239 2.55 5.90 -3.93
CA LEU A 239 1.17 5.41 -4.06
C LEU A 239 0.34 6.27 -5.04
N LYS A 240 0.53 7.59 -5.07
CA LYS A 240 -0.06 8.47 -6.09
C LYS A 240 0.44 8.10 -7.49
N GLU A 241 1.75 7.95 -7.67
CA GLU A 241 2.33 7.64 -8.99
C GLU A 241 1.85 6.29 -9.52
N ALA A 242 1.53 5.36 -8.62
CA ALA A 242 0.91 4.08 -8.96
C ALA A 242 -0.58 4.17 -9.35
N GLY A 243 -1.21 5.36 -9.22
CA GLY A 243 -2.61 5.61 -9.59
C GLY A 243 -3.58 5.53 -8.41
N TYR A 244 -3.10 5.21 -7.20
CA TYR A 244 -3.92 5.09 -6.00
C TYR A 244 -4.20 6.44 -5.32
N SER A 245 -4.22 7.55 -6.07
CA SER A 245 -4.73 8.84 -5.60
C SER A 245 -5.74 9.46 -6.55
N GLU A 246 -5.99 8.85 -7.71
CA GLU A 246 -6.97 9.37 -8.67
C GLU A 246 -8.38 9.09 -8.14
N LEU A 247 -9.28 10.08 -8.31
CA LEU A 247 -10.70 9.88 -8.02
C LEU A 247 -11.21 8.81 -8.98
N ALA A 248 -11.51 7.62 -8.44
CA ALA A 248 -12.25 6.59 -9.16
C ALA A 248 -13.71 7.05 -9.32
N ARG A 249 -13.94 8.06 -10.17
CA ARG A 249 -15.24 8.52 -10.71
C ARG A 249 -15.02 9.67 -11.69
N ASP A 250 -15.03 9.32 -12.98
CA ASP A 250 -15.90 9.95 -13.98
C ASP A 250 -16.77 8.85 -14.58
#